data_AF-A0A428RHZ3-F1
#
_entry.id   AF-A0A428RHZ3-F1
#
_cell.length_a   1.000
_cell.length_b   1.000
_cell.length_c   1.000
_cell.angle_alpha   90.00
_cell.angle_beta   90.00
_cell.angle_gamma   90.00
#
_symmetry.space_group_name_H-M   'P 1'
#
loop_
_entity.id
_entity.type
_entity.pdbx_description
1 polymer ?
#
loop_
_entity_poly.entity_id
_entity_poly.type
_entity_poly.pdbx_seq_one_letter_code
_entity_poly.pdbx_strand_id
1 'polypeptide(L)'
;MARPYEMVDMLYQPPKGCDSQRLDHHLNRWLPEGSKYYGYWGFTIYRTHYSPESDKQWEILLDALTRQTRLALGYYDGQSYEEEVMKQKDGNVPPMYYCKSQEEFQENLKQLKERFHLDTREDPSLDGLGVRELREICLRDRPEAETTMAGFKFQYVLLADKAVFEAMDKGEFIIKAVSYTWEDGCSDWGWMRIPTGYLLDLWHRLMLRDENGPRILPFRGPEEALEEYIWPSSLFLDETGDCSE
;
A
#
# COMPACT_ATOMS: atom_id res chain seq x y z
N MET A 1 1.49 -2.03 13.44
CA MET A 1 1.07 -2.73 12.21
C MET A 1 -0.44 -2.86 12.25
N ALA A 2 -1.13 -2.59 11.15
CA ALA A 2 -2.54 -2.94 11.04
C ALA A 2 -2.68 -4.47 11.07
N ARG A 3 -3.78 -4.97 11.63
CA ARG A 3 -4.07 -6.40 11.77
C ARG A 3 -4.86 -6.90 10.57
N PRO A 4 -4.83 -8.22 10.27
CA PRO A 4 -5.58 -8.80 9.17
C PRO A 4 -7.08 -8.44 9.18
N TYR A 5 -7.73 -8.41 10.35
CA TYR A 5 -9.15 -8.04 10.42
C TYR A 5 -9.39 -6.57 10.01
N GLU A 6 -8.49 -5.66 10.37
CA GLU A 6 -8.57 -4.23 10.01
C GLU A 6 -8.40 -4.06 8.50
N MET A 7 -7.45 -4.79 7.91
CA MET A 7 -7.23 -4.80 6.46
C MET A 7 -8.47 -5.31 5.71
N VAL A 8 -9.06 -6.40 6.19
CA VAL A 8 -10.30 -6.95 5.62
C VAL A 8 -11.45 -5.96 5.73
N ASP A 9 -11.62 -5.32 6.88
CA ASP A 9 -12.72 -4.38 7.11
C ASP A 9 -12.58 -3.15 6.20
N MET A 10 -11.34 -2.71 5.92
CA MET A 10 -11.07 -1.66 4.94
C MET A 10 -11.43 -2.03 3.50
N LEU A 11 -11.32 -3.31 3.12
CA LEU A 11 -11.64 -3.77 1.77
C LEU A 11 -13.14 -3.74 1.47
N TYR A 12 -13.98 -3.64 2.50
CA TYR A 12 -15.42 -3.64 2.34
C TYR A 12 -15.94 -2.35 1.68
N GLN A 13 -16.75 -2.53 0.64
CA GLN A 13 -17.38 -1.51 -0.19
C GLN A 13 -18.89 -1.80 -0.29
N PRO A 14 -19.71 -1.20 0.59
CA PRO A 14 -21.14 -1.46 0.61
C PRO A 14 -21.83 -0.94 -0.65
N PRO A 15 -22.96 -1.56 -1.06
CA PRO A 15 -23.78 -1.04 -2.16
C PRO A 15 -24.24 0.40 -1.87
N LYS A 16 -24.29 1.23 -2.92
CA LYS A 16 -24.73 2.64 -2.83
C LYS A 16 -26.13 2.71 -2.18
N GLY A 17 -26.24 3.47 -1.08
CA GLY A 17 -27.50 3.66 -0.34
C GLY A 17 -27.69 2.75 0.88
N CYS A 18 -26.77 1.81 1.15
CA CYS A 18 -26.66 1.20 2.47
C CYS A 18 -25.87 2.14 3.40
N ASP A 19 -26.49 2.60 4.48
CA ASP A 19 -25.75 3.27 5.56
C ASP A 19 -24.64 2.34 6.04
N SER A 20 -23.40 2.83 5.98
CA SER A 20 -22.20 2.20 6.53
C SER A 20 -22.30 1.93 8.04
N GLN A 21 -23.36 2.41 8.70
CA GLN A 21 -23.63 2.24 10.13
C GLN A 21 -24.35 0.95 10.50
N ARG A 22 -24.73 0.08 9.54
CA ARG A 22 -25.37 -1.21 9.88
C ARG A 22 -24.35 -2.31 10.17
N LEU A 23 -23.81 -2.23 11.39
CA LEU A 23 -23.50 -3.23 12.45
C LEU A 23 -23.58 -4.76 12.21
N ASP A 24 -23.92 -5.29 11.04
CA ASP A 24 -24.18 -6.72 10.80
C ASP A 24 -23.16 -7.39 9.85
N HIS A 25 -22.20 -6.64 9.31
CA HIS A 25 -21.26 -7.11 8.28
C HIS A 25 -20.18 -8.08 8.81
N HIS A 26 -19.85 -7.98 10.10
CA HIS A 26 -18.87 -8.86 10.72
C HIS A 26 -19.38 -10.29 10.91
N LEU A 27 -20.70 -10.53 10.82
CA LEU A 27 -21.26 -11.87 10.94
C LEU A 27 -21.11 -12.69 9.64
N ASN A 28 -20.90 -12.04 8.49
CA ASN A 28 -20.88 -12.66 7.15
C ASN A 28 -19.67 -12.22 6.30
N ARG A 29 -18.52 -11.99 6.94
CA ARG A 29 -17.35 -11.28 6.42
C ARG A 29 -16.84 -11.77 5.06
N TRP A 30 -17.08 -13.03 4.67
CA TRP A 30 -16.69 -13.56 3.35
C TRP A 30 -17.61 -14.65 2.80
N LEU A 31 -18.92 -14.64 3.13
CA LEU A 31 -19.84 -15.55 2.44
C LEU A 31 -19.79 -15.30 0.91
N PRO A 32 -19.99 -16.32 0.06
CA PRO A 32 -19.92 -16.18 -1.41
C PRO A 32 -20.81 -15.03 -1.94
N GLU A 33 -21.91 -14.77 -1.25
CA GLU A 33 -22.89 -13.72 -1.55
C GLU A 33 -22.38 -12.30 -1.22
N GLY A 34 -21.46 -12.19 -0.25
CA GLY A 34 -20.85 -10.95 0.23
C GLY A 34 -19.49 -10.63 -0.39
N SER A 35 -18.79 -11.61 -0.97
CA SER A 35 -17.45 -11.43 -1.58
C SER A 35 -17.39 -10.38 -2.68
N LYS A 36 -18.52 -10.12 -3.35
CA LYS A 36 -18.69 -9.06 -4.37
C LYS A 36 -18.63 -7.64 -3.80
N TYR A 37 -18.77 -7.49 -2.49
CA TYR A 37 -18.68 -6.20 -1.78
C TYR A 37 -17.29 -5.92 -1.25
N TYR A 38 -16.29 -6.73 -1.62
CA TYR A 38 -14.93 -6.50 -1.21
C TYR A 38 -14.08 -6.18 -2.44
N GLY A 39 -13.31 -5.11 -2.33
CA GLY A 39 -12.34 -4.71 -3.34
C GLY A 39 -11.05 -5.53 -3.29
N TYR A 40 -10.13 -5.14 -4.16
CA TYR A 40 -8.71 -5.45 -4.10
C TYR A 40 -7.98 -4.42 -3.23
N TRP A 41 -6.78 -4.74 -2.78
CA TRP A 41 -5.86 -3.78 -2.17
C TRP A 41 -4.49 -3.84 -2.83
N GLY A 42 -3.67 -2.85 -2.56
CA GLY A 42 -2.39 -2.64 -3.21
C GLY A 42 -2.35 -1.26 -3.84
N PHE A 43 -1.59 -1.08 -4.91
CA PHE A 43 -1.27 0.25 -5.43
C PHE A 43 -1.39 0.29 -6.95
N THR A 44 -1.72 1.46 -7.47
CA THR A 44 -1.47 1.76 -8.89
C THR A 44 0.01 2.06 -9.06
N ILE A 45 0.65 1.44 -10.05
CA ILE A 45 2.06 1.61 -10.37
C ILE A 45 2.21 2.18 -11.79
N TYR A 46 2.90 3.31 -11.88
CA TYR A 46 3.19 3.98 -13.14
C TYR A 46 4.60 3.63 -13.60
N ARG A 47 4.71 3.22 -14.86
CA ARG A 47 5.98 3.08 -15.57
C ARG A 47 6.23 4.35 -16.37
N THR A 48 7.39 4.97 -16.18
CA THR A 48 7.76 6.20 -16.91
C THR A 48 9.09 6.08 -17.64
N HIS A 49 9.63 4.86 -17.77
CA HIS A 49 10.82 4.63 -18.58
C HIS A 49 10.67 3.38 -19.45
N TYR A 50 10.81 3.58 -20.77
CA TYR A 50 10.58 2.54 -21.77
C TYR A 50 11.84 2.30 -22.61
N SER A 51 12.38 1.08 -22.50
CA SER A 51 13.46 0.56 -23.32
C SER A 51 13.37 -0.97 -23.38
N PRO A 52 14.00 -1.63 -24.37
CA PRO A 52 14.02 -3.09 -24.44
C PRO A 52 14.61 -3.76 -23.19
N GLU A 53 15.55 -3.08 -22.54
CA GLU A 53 16.11 -3.49 -21.26
C GLU A 53 15.11 -3.31 -20.11
N SER A 54 14.44 -2.14 -20.05
CA SER A 54 13.48 -1.86 -18.99
C SER A 54 12.21 -2.69 -19.08
N ASP A 55 11.86 -3.25 -20.24
CA ASP A 55 10.76 -4.22 -20.38
C ASP A 55 11.00 -5.47 -19.53
N LYS A 56 12.23 -6.00 -19.51
CA LYS A 56 12.57 -7.17 -18.69
C LYS A 56 12.63 -6.79 -17.21
N GLN A 57 13.21 -5.64 -16.90
CA GLN A 57 13.31 -5.16 -15.52
C GLN A 57 11.92 -4.90 -14.94
N TRP A 58 10.99 -4.40 -15.74
CA TRP A 58 9.60 -4.17 -15.35
C TRP A 58 8.89 -5.45 -14.89
N GLU A 59 8.97 -6.52 -15.67
CA GLU A 59 8.39 -7.82 -15.28
C GLU A 59 9.01 -8.37 -13.98
N ILE A 60 10.33 -8.23 -13.84
CA ILE A 60 11.05 -8.63 -12.62
C ILE A 60 10.60 -7.79 -11.41
N LEU A 61 10.41 -6.48 -11.60
CA LEU A 61 9.97 -5.57 -10.54
C LEU A 61 8.55 -5.92 -10.07
N LEU A 62 7.62 -6.15 -10.98
CA LEU A 62 6.25 -6.57 -10.66
C LEU A 62 6.21 -7.93 -9.94
N ASP A 63 7.00 -8.90 -10.39
CA ASP A 63 7.14 -10.19 -9.73
C ASP A 63 7.73 -10.04 -8.32
N ALA A 64 8.77 -9.22 -8.16
CA ALA A 64 9.40 -8.95 -6.86
C ALA A 64 8.42 -8.31 -5.87
N LEU A 65 7.75 -7.21 -6.26
CA LEU A 65 6.74 -6.53 -5.44
C LEU A 65 5.63 -7.50 -5.03
N THR A 66 5.13 -8.31 -5.97
CA THR A 66 4.04 -9.26 -5.72
C THR A 66 4.45 -10.38 -4.78
N ARG A 67 5.58 -11.04 -5.04
CA ARG A 67 6.07 -12.15 -4.21
C ARG A 67 6.44 -11.68 -2.82
N GLN A 68 7.17 -10.58 -2.71
CA GLN A 68 7.62 -10.09 -1.41
C GLN A 68 6.45 -9.62 -0.56
N THR A 69 5.44 -8.97 -1.13
CA THR A 69 4.22 -8.61 -0.39
C THR A 69 3.48 -9.85 0.10
N ARG A 70 3.33 -10.88 -0.75
CA ARG A 70 2.70 -12.15 -0.35
C ARG A 70 3.49 -12.89 0.74
N LEU A 71 4.82 -12.84 0.67
CA LEU A 71 5.70 -13.40 1.70
C LEU A 71 5.58 -12.62 3.02
N ALA A 72 5.50 -11.29 2.96
CA ALA A 72 5.31 -10.45 4.14
C ALA A 72 3.99 -10.76 4.85
N LEU A 73 2.91 -11.01 4.11
CA LEU A 73 1.64 -11.51 4.68
C LEU A 73 1.79 -12.89 5.34
N GLY A 74 2.76 -13.69 4.91
CA GLY A 74 3.07 -14.98 5.51
C GLY A 74 3.54 -14.89 6.96
N TYR A 75 3.95 -13.72 7.45
CA TYR A 75 4.19 -13.48 8.87
C TYR A 75 3.00 -13.86 9.75
N TYR A 76 1.78 -13.65 9.25
CA TYR A 76 0.55 -13.96 9.97
C TYR A 76 0.20 -15.45 9.96
N ASP A 77 0.76 -16.26 9.05
CA ASP A 77 0.46 -17.70 8.97
C ASP A 77 0.89 -18.44 10.25
N GLY A 78 1.93 -17.94 10.94
CA GLY A 78 2.42 -18.49 12.20
C GLY A 78 1.70 -18.00 13.46
N GLN A 79 0.77 -17.05 13.34
CA GLN A 79 0.04 -16.50 14.49
C GLN A 79 -1.19 -17.34 14.82
N SER A 80 -1.46 -17.51 16.11
CA SER A 80 -2.66 -18.19 16.57
C SER A 80 -3.86 -17.23 16.59
N TYR A 81 -5.07 -17.76 16.39
CA TYR A 81 -6.27 -16.94 16.49
C TYR A 81 -6.47 -16.40 17.90
N GLU A 82 -6.00 -17.10 18.95
CA GLU A 82 -6.05 -16.59 20.32
C GLU A 82 -5.20 -15.34 20.48
N GLU A 83 -4.00 -15.29 19.89
CA GLU A 83 -3.18 -14.08 19.87
C GLU A 83 -3.89 -12.93 19.15
N GLU A 84 -4.55 -13.22 18.01
CA GLU A 84 -5.37 -12.24 17.30
C GLU A 84 -6.52 -11.73 18.17
N VAL A 85 -7.28 -12.62 18.80
CA VAL A 85 -8.40 -12.24 19.70
C VAL A 85 -7.91 -11.45 20.91
N MET A 86 -6.75 -11.80 21.48
CA MET A 86 -6.14 -11.01 22.56
C MET A 86 -5.79 -9.60 22.08
N LYS A 87 -5.22 -9.46 20.87
CA LYS A 87 -4.94 -8.13 20.28
C LYS A 87 -6.21 -7.35 19.99
N GLN A 88 -7.27 -8.00 19.52
CA GLN A 88 -8.58 -7.36 19.32
C GLN A 88 -9.16 -6.83 20.64
N LYS A 89 -8.99 -7.56 21.75
CA LYS A 89 -9.36 -7.09 23.08
C LYS A 89 -8.56 -5.87 23.51
N ASP A 90 -7.23 -5.92 23.34
CA ASP A 90 -6.34 -4.80 23.67
C ASP A 90 -6.67 -3.54 22.85
N GLY A 91 -7.10 -3.73 21.60
CA GLY A 91 -7.57 -2.68 20.68
C GLY A 91 -8.98 -2.16 20.95
N ASN A 92 -9.64 -2.60 22.03
CA ASN A 92 -11.03 -2.25 22.37
C ASN A 92 -12.05 -2.57 21.27
N VAL A 93 -11.77 -3.58 20.45
CA VAL A 93 -12.71 -4.05 19.43
C VAL A 93 -13.92 -4.69 20.13
N PRO A 94 -15.17 -4.35 19.74
CA PRO A 94 -16.35 -5.02 20.26
C PRO A 94 -16.30 -6.55 20.08
N PRO A 95 -16.70 -7.36 21.08
CA PRO A 95 -16.59 -8.84 20.99
C PRO A 95 -17.29 -9.49 19.80
N MET A 96 -18.33 -8.85 19.27
CA MET A 96 -19.02 -9.32 18.06
C MET A 96 -18.14 -9.30 16.79
N TYR A 97 -17.00 -8.60 16.82
CA TYR A 97 -16.06 -8.48 15.71
C TYR A 97 -14.80 -9.34 15.87
N TYR A 98 -14.72 -10.11 16.94
CA TYR A 98 -13.62 -11.02 17.17
C TYR A 98 -13.58 -12.11 16.10
N CYS A 99 -12.37 -12.50 15.74
CA CYS A 99 -12.18 -13.72 14.97
C CYS A 99 -12.74 -14.90 15.78
N LYS A 100 -13.61 -15.72 15.17
CA LYS A 100 -14.36 -16.75 15.89
C LYS A 100 -13.62 -18.08 15.94
N SER A 101 -12.71 -18.34 15.00
CA SER A 101 -11.92 -19.56 14.96
C SER A 101 -10.62 -19.40 14.17
N GLN A 102 -9.71 -20.37 14.31
CA GLN A 102 -8.49 -20.44 13.51
C GLN A 102 -8.80 -20.54 12.01
N GLU A 103 -9.86 -21.25 11.62
CA GLU A 103 -10.26 -21.37 10.21
C GLU A 103 -10.69 -20.02 9.64
N GLU A 104 -11.46 -19.22 10.38
CA GLU A 104 -11.86 -17.87 9.94
C GLU A 104 -10.63 -16.96 9.81
N PHE A 105 -9.68 -17.04 10.74
CA PHE A 105 -8.43 -16.27 10.65
C PHE A 105 -7.64 -16.61 9.40
N GLN A 106 -7.46 -17.91 9.11
CA GLN A 106 -6.72 -18.37 7.95
C GLN A 106 -7.42 -18.05 6.63
N GLU A 107 -8.75 -18.12 6.59
CA GLU A 107 -9.51 -17.70 5.40
C GLU A 107 -9.37 -16.19 5.16
N ASN A 108 -9.43 -15.36 6.21
CA ASN A 108 -9.16 -13.92 6.07
C ASN A 108 -7.76 -13.65 5.48
N LEU A 109 -6.73 -14.35 5.96
CA LEU A 109 -5.36 -14.22 5.43
C LEU A 109 -5.26 -14.66 3.97
N LYS A 110 -5.91 -15.76 3.62
CA LYS A 110 -5.99 -16.23 2.24
C LYS A 110 -6.65 -15.20 1.33
N GLN A 111 -7.79 -14.64 1.75
CA GLN A 111 -8.49 -13.59 1.01
C GLN A 111 -7.62 -12.34 0.84
N LEU A 112 -6.90 -11.91 1.88
CA LEU A 112 -5.94 -10.80 1.76
C LEU A 112 -4.85 -11.09 0.73
N LYS A 113 -4.28 -12.31 0.72
CA LYS A 113 -3.28 -12.71 -0.27
C LYS A 113 -3.82 -12.76 -1.70
N GLU A 114 -5.04 -13.24 -1.89
CA GLU A 114 -5.70 -13.35 -3.20
C GLU A 114 -6.13 -11.99 -3.75
N ARG A 115 -6.48 -11.04 -2.87
CA ARG A 115 -6.95 -9.70 -3.23
C ARG A 115 -5.86 -8.65 -3.34
N PHE A 116 -4.61 -9.03 -3.08
CA PHE A 116 -3.48 -8.14 -3.38
C PHE A 116 -3.31 -8.00 -4.89
N HIS A 117 -3.29 -6.76 -5.36
CA HIS A 117 -3.19 -6.43 -6.77
C HIS A 117 -2.35 -5.16 -6.98
N LEU A 118 -1.60 -5.12 -8.09
CA LEU A 118 -0.93 -3.93 -8.58
C LEU A 118 -1.58 -3.55 -9.91
N ASP A 119 -2.18 -2.36 -9.96
CA ASP A 119 -2.78 -1.83 -11.18
C ASP A 119 -1.71 -1.11 -12.00
N THR A 120 -1.39 -1.60 -13.20
CA THR A 120 -0.26 -1.08 -13.99
C THR A 120 -0.70 0.02 -14.96
N ARG A 121 0.07 1.11 -15.01
CA ARG A 121 -0.11 2.23 -15.94
C ARG A 121 1.15 2.36 -16.79
N GLU A 122 1.04 1.85 -18.02
CA GLU A 122 2.17 1.63 -18.94
C GLU A 122 1.97 2.37 -20.28
N ASP A 123 1.24 3.49 -20.26
CA ASP A 123 1.01 4.29 -21.46
C ASP A 123 2.33 4.94 -21.94
N PRO A 124 2.74 4.77 -23.20
CA PRO A 124 3.97 5.37 -23.73
C PRO A 124 4.05 6.90 -23.60
N SER A 125 2.92 7.60 -23.46
CA SER A 125 2.89 9.04 -23.18
C SER A 125 3.44 9.43 -21.80
N LEU A 126 3.65 8.43 -20.93
CA LEU A 126 4.27 8.60 -19.62
C LEU A 126 5.80 8.56 -19.65
N ASP A 127 6.43 8.29 -20.80
CA ASP A 127 7.89 8.18 -20.90
C ASP A 127 8.60 9.49 -20.51
N GLY A 128 9.62 9.36 -19.66
CA GLY A 128 10.43 10.46 -19.16
C GLY A 128 9.78 11.31 -18.06
N LEU A 129 8.56 11.00 -17.62
CA LEU A 129 7.90 11.76 -16.55
C LEU A 129 8.54 11.49 -15.19
N GLY A 130 8.75 12.56 -14.42
CA GLY A 130 9.20 12.53 -13.05
C GLY A 130 8.04 12.55 -12.06
N VAL A 131 8.38 12.66 -10.77
CA VAL A 131 7.41 12.65 -9.66
C VAL A 131 6.42 13.82 -9.77
N ARG A 132 6.90 15.01 -10.13
CA ARG A 132 6.07 16.23 -10.19
C ARG A 132 5.07 16.17 -11.34
N GLU A 133 5.49 15.73 -12.52
CA GLU A 133 4.59 15.55 -13.66
C GLU A 133 3.56 14.45 -13.39
N LEU A 134 3.99 13.35 -12.75
CA LEU A 134 3.08 12.27 -12.34
C LEU A 134 2.00 12.78 -11.37
N ARG A 135 2.36 13.61 -10.39
CA ARG A 135 1.40 14.23 -9.47
C ARG A 135 0.31 14.98 -10.21
N GLU A 136 0.67 15.80 -11.20
CA GLU A 136 -0.28 16.57 -11.99
C GLU A 136 -1.25 15.66 -12.76
N ILE A 137 -0.73 14.56 -13.32
CA ILE A 137 -1.55 13.54 -13.99
C ILE A 137 -2.54 12.91 -13.01
N CYS A 138 -2.08 12.45 -11.85
CA CYS A 138 -2.95 11.83 -10.83
C CYS A 138 -3.99 12.81 -10.27
N LEU A 139 -3.67 14.11 -10.16
CA LEU A 139 -4.63 15.13 -9.74
C LEU A 139 -5.72 15.38 -10.78
N ARG A 140 -5.39 15.28 -12.07
CA ARG A 140 -6.33 15.46 -13.19
C ARG A 140 -7.17 14.21 -13.45
N ASP A 141 -6.51 13.06 -13.51
CA ASP A 141 -7.10 11.75 -13.77
C ASP A 141 -6.85 10.86 -12.55
N ARG A 142 -7.76 10.99 -11.60
CA ARG A 142 -7.69 10.36 -10.30
C ARG A 142 -7.79 8.84 -10.44
N PRO A 143 -6.76 8.06 -10.04
CA PRO A 143 -6.82 6.60 -10.09
C PRO A 143 -7.97 6.01 -9.26
N GLU A 144 -8.58 6.81 -8.37
CA GLU A 144 -9.78 6.51 -7.57
C GLU A 144 -11.04 6.16 -8.39
N ALA A 145 -11.12 6.56 -9.67
CA ALA A 145 -12.33 6.39 -10.47
C ALA A 145 -12.65 4.91 -10.79
N GLU A 146 -11.65 4.03 -10.78
CA GLU A 146 -11.81 2.59 -10.96
C GLU A 146 -12.04 1.93 -9.61
N THR A 147 -13.29 2.08 -9.13
CA THR A 147 -13.88 1.75 -7.82
C THR A 147 -13.45 0.48 -7.04
N THR A 148 -12.56 -0.38 -7.53
CA THR A 148 -12.30 -1.71 -6.95
C THR A 148 -11.00 -1.79 -6.12
N MET A 149 -10.16 -0.75 -6.06
CA MET A 149 -8.84 -0.80 -5.38
C MET A 149 -8.82 0.01 -4.07
N ALA A 150 -8.84 -0.60 -2.89
CA ALA A 150 -8.82 0.11 -1.61
C ALA A 150 -7.61 1.06 -1.42
N GLY A 151 -6.51 0.88 -2.18
CA GLY A 151 -5.32 1.73 -2.10
C GLY A 151 -5.57 3.18 -2.51
N PHE A 152 -6.61 3.43 -3.31
CA PHE A 152 -7.00 4.78 -3.69
C PHE A 152 -7.39 5.65 -2.48
N LYS A 153 -7.82 5.02 -1.36
CA LYS A 153 -8.21 5.73 -0.13
C LYS A 153 -7.08 6.59 0.42
N PHE A 154 -5.84 6.22 0.14
CA PHE A 154 -4.66 6.83 0.73
C PHE A 154 -4.01 7.91 -0.13
N GLN A 155 -4.42 8.05 -1.39
CA GLN A 155 -3.83 9.03 -2.32
C GLN A 155 -2.32 8.84 -2.55
N TYR A 156 -1.88 7.58 -2.59
CA TYR A 156 -0.53 7.17 -2.94
C TYR A 156 -0.53 6.31 -4.21
N VAL A 157 0.49 6.53 -5.05
CA VAL A 157 0.82 5.70 -6.21
C VAL A 157 2.27 5.26 -6.13
N LEU A 158 2.62 4.25 -6.92
CA LEU A 158 4.01 3.80 -7.09
C LEU A 158 4.54 4.31 -8.44
N LEU A 159 5.82 4.64 -8.49
CA LEU A 159 6.51 5.10 -9.68
C LEU A 159 7.75 4.26 -9.94
N ALA A 160 7.82 3.67 -11.13
CA ALA A 160 8.98 3.02 -11.71
C ALA A 160 9.52 3.88 -12.87
N ASP A 161 10.46 4.76 -12.53
CA ASP A 161 11.17 5.62 -13.47
C ASP A 161 12.54 5.03 -13.83
N LYS A 162 13.32 5.79 -14.59
CA LYS A 162 14.67 5.38 -14.99
C LYS A 162 15.58 5.07 -13.78
N ALA A 163 15.50 5.86 -12.71
CA ALA A 163 16.34 5.68 -11.53
C ALA A 163 16.01 4.37 -10.80
N VAL A 164 14.75 3.96 -10.79
CA VAL A 164 14.32 2.65 -10.26
C VAL A 164 14.98 1.51 -11.02
N PHE A 165 14.96 1.56 -12.35
CA PHE A 165 15.58 0.51 -13.18
C PHE A 165 17.11 0.49 -13.07
N GLU A 166 17.76 1.66 -13.03
CA GLU A 166 19.20 1.75 -12.78
C GLU A 166 19.60 1.23 -11.39
N ALA A 167 18.72 1.37 -10.38
CA ALA A 167 18.93 0.78 -9.06
C ALA A 167 18.87 -0.76 -9.12
N MET A 168 17.96 -1.33 -9.91
CA MET A 168 17.88 -2.78 -10.10
C MET A 168 19.16 -3.36 -10.72
N ASP A 169 19.80 -2.64 -11.65
CA ASP A 169 21.10 -3.05 -12.23
C ASP A 169 22.23 -3.11 -11.18
N LYS A 170 22.10 -2.33 -10.11
CA LYS A 170 23.02 -2.35 -8.95
C LYS A 170 22.62 -3.38 -7.90
N GLY A 171 21.52 -4.12 -8.11
CA GLY A 171 20.96 -5.07 -7.15
C GLY A 171 20.08 -4.42 -6.07
N GLU A 172 19.74 -3.14 -6.20
CA GLU A 172 18.82 -2.44 -5.30
C GLU A 172 17.38 -2.55 -5.82
N PHE A 173 16.57 -3.39 -5.18
CA PHE A 173 15.15 -3.54 -5.50
C PHE A 173 14.33 -2.52 -4.71
N ILE A 174 14.05 -1.38 -5.34
CA ILE A 174 13.26 -0.29 -4.77
C ILE A 174 12.15 0.15 -5.72
N ILE A 175 11.23 0.95 -5.19
CA ILE A 175 10.17 1.63 -5.93
C ILE A 175 9.95 3.01 -5.29
N LYS A 176 9.53 4.02 -6.06
CA LYS A 176 9.17 5.32 -5.49
C LYS A 176 7.71 5.28 -5.05
N ALA A 177 7.45 5.54 -3.78
CA ALA A 177 6.09 5.76 -3.26
C ALA A 177 5.80 7.26 -3.28
N VAL A 178 4.73 7.66 -3.95
CA VAL A 178 4.41 9.05 -4.26
C VAL A 178 3.00 9.34 -3.75
N SER A 179 2.86 10.21 -2.75
CA SER A 179 1.58 10.89 -2.51
C SER A 179 1.33 11.79 -3.70
N TYR A 180 0.10 11.95 -4.20
CA TYR A 180 -0.19 12.97 -5.23
C TYR A 180 -0.94 14.19 -4.68
N THR A 181 -1.19 14.23 -3.37
CA THR A 181 -1.91 15.31 -2.68
C THR A 181 -1.06 16.02 -1.64
N TRP A 182 0.27 15.88 -1.70
CA TRP A 182 1.17 16.62 -0.81
C TRP A 182 1.03 18.14 -1.02
N GLU A 183 1.41 18.91 0.00
CA GLU A 183 1.40 20.37 -0.04
C GLU A 183 2.83 20.89 -0.20
N ASP A 184 3.06 21.78 -1.18
CA ASP A 184 4.37 22.37 -1.40
C ASP A 184 4.74 23.29 -0.22
N GLY A 185 6.00 23.22 0.23
CA GLY A 185 6.50 24.03 1.36
C GLY A 185 6.27 23.41 2.75
N CYS A 186 5.66 22.22 2.83
CA CYS A 186 5.78 21.37 4.02
C CYS A 186 7.16 20.70 4.07
N SER A 187 7.58 20.25 5.25
CA SER A 187 8.88 19.61 5.52
C SER A 187 9.14 18.30 4.76
N ASP A 188 8.23 17.89 3.88
CA ASP A 188 8.23 16.60 3.18
C ASP A 188 8.04 16.87 1.68
N TRP A 189 8.66 16.06 0.83
CA TRP A 189 8.57 16.23 -0.63
C TRP A 189 7.44 15.43 -1.28
N GLY A 190 6.63 14.73 -0.48
CA GLY A 190 5.51 13.93 -0.96
C GLY A 190 5.89 12.59 -1.57
N TRP A 191 7.18 12.24 -1.62
CA TRP A 191 7.63 10.94 -2.14
C TRP A 191 8.88 10.41 -1.43
N MET A 192 9.12 9.10 -1.55
CA MET A 192 10.28 8.41 -0.98
C MET A 192 10.58 7.11 -1.75
N ARG A 193 11.87 6.72 -1.85
CA ARG A 193 12.24 5.37 -2.30
C ARG A 193 11.96 4.37 -1.19
N ILE A 194 11.24 3.30 -1.50
CA ILE A 194 10.98 2.20 -0.57
C ILE A 194 11.51 0.88 -1.17
N PRO A 195 12.07 -0.03 -0.37
CA PRO A 195 12.34 -1.39 -0.80
C PRO A 195 11.06 -2.08 -1.27
N THR A 196 11.17 -2.89 -2.32
CA THR A 196 10.02 -3.65 -2.87
C THR A 196 9.38 -4.57 -1.82
N GLY A 197 10.14 -4.99 -0.80
CA GLY A 197 9.66 -5.85 0.28
C GLY A 197 8.82 -5.15 1.34
N TYR A 198 8.71 -3.82 1.30
CA TYR A 198 8.05 -3.02 2.34
C TYR A 198 6.71 -2.43 1.89
N LEU A 199 6.10 -2.94 0.82
CA LEU A 199 4.75 -2.54 0.40
C LEU A 199 3.70 -2.81 1.47
N LEU A 200 3.78 -3.95 2.16
CA LEU A 200 2.85 -4.27 3.25
C LEU A 200 3.04 -3.31 4.44
N ASP A 201 4.27 -2.96 4.77
CA ASP A 201 4.59 -1.97 5.81
C ASP A 201 4.09 -0.57 5.45
N LEU A 202 4.26 -0.16 4.19
CA LEU A 202 3.66 1.08 3.69
C LEU A 202 2.14 1.02 3.88
N TRP A 203 1.48 -0.05 3.43
CA TRP A 203 0.04 -0.23 3.59
C TRP A 203 -0.40 -0.13 5.07
N HIS A 204 0.27 -0.84 5.97
CA HIS A 204 0.01 -0.74 7.41
C HIS A 204 0.16 0.69 7.93
N ARG A 205 1.17 1.44 7.47
CA ARG A 205 1.40 2.83 7.88
C ARG A 205 0.29 3.76 7.38
N LEU A 206 -0.17 3.56 6.15
CA LEU A 206 -1.30 4.29 5.56
C LEU A 206 -2.60 4.03 6.35
N MET A 207 -2.88 2.77 6.69
CA MET A 207 -4.06 2.40 7.48
C MET A 207 -4.11 3.02 8.88
N LEU A 208 -2.96 3.18 9.54
CA LEU A 208 -2.90 3.64 10.93
C LEU A 208 -3.00 5.17 11.09
N ARG A 209 -2.95 5.95 10.01
CA ARG A 209 -3.04 7.42 10.05
C ARG A 209 -4.17 7.93 9.15
N ASP A 210 -5.41 7.61 9.53
CA ASP A 210 -6.62 7.99 8.77
C ASP A 210 -7.10 9.44 9.00
N GLU A 211 -6.43 10.23 9.87
CA GLU A 211 -7.00 11.53 10.30
C GLU A 211 -6.16 12.79 10.02
N ASN A 212 -4.86 12.68 9.68
CA ASN A 212 -3.99 13.86 9.56
C ASN A 212 -2.96 13.76 8.42
N GLY A 213 -3.42 14.04 7.18
CA GLY A 213 -2.62 14.68 6.13
C GLY A 213 -1.42 13.92 5.52
N PRO A 214 -0.77 14.50 4.50
CA PRO A 214 0.14 13.83 3.56
C PRO A 214 1.50 13.35 4.12
N ARG A 215 1.72 13.44 5.43
CA ARG A 215 3.03 13.20 6.08
C ARG A 215 3.26 11.73 6.43
N ILE A 216 3.04 10.84 5.48
CA ILE A 216 3.15 9.38 5.74
C ILE A 216 4.61 8.95 5.58
N LEU A 217 5.33 9.57 4.63
CA LEU A 217 6.76 9.32 4.39
C LEU A 217 7.56 10.62 4.55
N PRO A 218 7.67 11.17 5.77
CA PRO A 218 8.39 12.43 5.98
C PRO A 218 9.90 12.24 5.81
N PHE A 219 10.53 13.25 5.23
CA PHE A 219 11.95 13.26 4.91
C PHE A 219 12.57 14.61 5.26
N ARG A 220 13.59 14.59 6.11
CA ARG A 220 14.41 15.78 6.40
C ARG A 220 15.56 15.88 5.41
N GLY A 221 15.56 16.95 4.63
CA GLY A 221 16.65 17.25 3.70
C GLY A 221 16.15 17.87 2.40
N PRO A 222 17.07 18.19 1.48
CA PRO A 222 16.71 18.66 0.14
C PRO A 222 16.06 17.53 -0.68
N GLU A 223 15.17 17.86 -1.63
CA GLU A 223 14.43 16.87 -2.44
C GLU A 223 15.39 15.93 -3.18
N GLU A 224 16.51 16.47 -3.67
CA GLU A 224 17.50 15.73 -4.44
C GLU A 224 18.13 14.59 -3.62
N ALA A 225 18.16 14.72 -2.28
CA ALA A 225 18.68 13.66 -1.42
C ALA A 225 17.76 12.43 -1.43
N LEU A 226 16.47 12.54 -1.74
CA LEU A 226 15.56 11.38 -1.80
C LEU A 226 15.98 10.32 -2.84
N GLU A 227 16.82 10.69 -3.81
CA GLU A 227 17.41 9.73 -4.75
C GLU A 227 18.48 8.85 -4.09
N GLU A 228 19.04 9.24 -2.96
CA GLU A 228 20.10 8.51 -2.25
C GLU A 228 19.57 7.77 -1.01
N TYR A 229 18.48 8.25 -0.41
CA TYR A 229 17.91 7.63 0.78
C TYR A 229 16.83 6.61 0.44
N ILE A 230 16.78 5.55 1.25
CA ILE A 230 15.76 4.50 1.17
C ILE A 230 15.02 4.47 2.50
N TRP A 231 13.69 4.35 2.44
CA TRP A 231 12.84 4.32 3.63
C TRP A 231 13.20 3.12 4.52
N PRO A 232 13.49 3.32 5.81
CA PRO A 232 13.94 2.25 6.71
C PRO A 232 12.82 1.29 7.15
N SER A 233 11.58 1.46 6.67
CA SER A 233 10.36 0.68 7.02
C SER A 233 9.91 0.68 8.46
N SER A 234 10.71 1.21 9.39
CA SER A 234 10.30 1.23 10.79
C SER A 234 8.99 2.01 10.94
N LEU A 235 7.93 1.30 11.30
CA LEU A 235 6.63 1.85 11.68
C LEU A 235 6.73 2.78 12.89
N PHE A 236 7.87 2.79 13.57
CA PHE A 236 8.18 3.57 14.77
C PHE A 236 9.20 4.69 14.51
N LEU A 237 9.81 4.77 13.32
CA LEU A 237 10.61 5.94 12.95
C LEU A 237 9.67 6.98 12.36
N ASP A 238 9.61 8.11 13.06
CA ASP A 238 8.78 9.23 12.64
C ASP A 238 9.28 9.81 11.32
N GLU A 239 10.60 9.88 11.07
CA GLU A 239 11.19 10.56 9.90
C GLU A 239 12.45 9.89 9.33
N THR A 240 12.68 10.06 8.02
CA THR A 240 13.91 9.63 7.31
C THR A 240 14.80 10.85 7.02
N GLY A 241 16.14 10.68 7.01
CA GLY A 241 17.08 11.77 6.66
C GLY A 241 17.88 12.37 7.82
N ASP A 242 17.49 12.11 9.08
CA ASP A 242 18.31 12.46 10.26
C ASP A 242 19.23 11.30 10.65
N CYS A 243 20.32 11.15 9.90
CA CYS A 243 21.59 10.57 10.35
C CYS A 243 22.70 11.27 9.54
N SER A 244 23.37 12.27 10.14
CA SER A 244 24.76 12.53 9.77
C SER A 244 25.58 11.30 10.14
N GLU A 245 26.30 10.71 9.17
CA GLU A 245 27.51 9.96 9.52
C GLU A 245 28.50 10.85 10.28
#